data_AF-A0A6M1SNU7-F1
#
_entry.id   AF-A0A6M1SNU7-F1
#
_cell.length_a   1.000
_cell.length_b   1.000
_cell.length_c   1.000
_cell.angle_alpha   90.00
_cell.angle_beta   90.00
_cell.angle_gamma   90.00
#
_symmetry.space_group_name_H-M   'P 1'
#
loop_
_entity.id
_entity.type
_entity.pdbx_description
1 polymer ?
#
loop_
_entity_poly.entity_id
_entity_poly.type
_entity_poly.pdbx_seq_one_letter_code
_entity_poly.pdbx_strand_id
1 'polypeptide(L)' 'MKKRHGIKDNALKAQLRTPMFKLQQQTPRKGKGSYSRKGRGRLTRSADRGHRQAA' A
#
# COMPACT_ATOMS: atom_id res chain seq x y z
N MET A 1 -2.74 13.73 -18.76
CA MET A 1 -2.70 12.24 -18.79
C MET A 1 -1.97 11.81 -20.05
N LYS A 2 -0.86 11.06 -19.97
CA LYS A 2 -0.10 10.65 -21.15
C LYS A 2 -0.96 9.72 -22.02
N LYS A 3 -1.29 10.14 -23.26
CA LYS A 3 -1.97 9.29 -24.24
C LYS A 3 -1.10 8.06 -24.48
N ARG A 4 -1.60 6.87 -24.13
CA ARG A 4 -0.89 5.62 -24.40
C ARG A 4 -1.04 5.35 -25.89
N HIS A 5 0.04 5.54 -26.65
CA HIS A 5 0.06 5.13 -28.05
C HIS A 5 -0.29 3.64 -28.16
N GLY A 6 -0.97 3.26 -29.25
CA GLY A 6 -1.27 1.86 -29.53
C GLY A 6 0.00 1.01 -29.51
N ILE A 7 -0.11 -0.21 -29.00
CA ILE A 7 1.01 -1.14 -28.95
C ILE A 7 1.30 -1.60 -30.38
N LYS A 8 2.52 -1.37 -30.88
CA LYS A 8 2.90 -1.66 -32.27
C LYS A 8 3.46 -3.07 -32.47
N ASP A 9 4.27 -3.53 -31.51
CA ASP A 9 4.97 -4.81 -31.64
C ASP A 9 4.33 -5.86 -30.72
N ASN A 10 4.85 -6.01 -29.49
CA ASN A 10 4.48 -7.08 -28.57
C ASN A 10 3.60 -6.56 -27.42
N ALA A 11 2.36 -7.07 -27.38
CA ALA A 11 1.37 -6.75 -26.35
C ALA A 11 1.81 -7.13 -24.93
N LEU A 12 2.36 -8.34 -24.73
CA LEU A 12 2.77 -8.83 -23.42
C LEU A 12 3.93 -8.00 -22.84
N LYS A 13 4.94 -7.70 -23.67
CA LYS A 13 6.09 -6.88 -23.27
C LYS A 13 5.67 -5.45 -22.93
N ALA A 14 4.70 -4.90 -23.65
CA ALA A 14 4.14 -3.58 -23.35
C ALA A 14 3.34 -3.60 -22.04
N GLN A 15 2.57 -4.65 -21.80
CA GLN A 15 1.78 -4.80 -20.59
C GLN A 15 2.66 -4.95 -19.34
N LEU A 16 3.78 -5.68 -19.41
CA LEU A 16 4.75 -5.80 -18.32
C LEU A 16 5.37 -4.46 -17.88
N ARG A 17 5.43 -3.47 -18.78
CA ARG A 17 6.00 -2.14 -18.47
C ARG A 17 5.01 -1.18 -17.81
N THR A 18 3.76 -1.61 -17.64
CA THR A 18 2.73 -0.81 -16.98
C THR A 18 2.89 -0.87 -15.46
N PRO A 19 2.32 0.11 -14.71
CA PRO A 19 2.36 0.05 -13.24
C PRO A 19 1.63 -1.16 -12.64
N MET A 20 0.83 -1.89 -13.43
CA MET A 20 0.15 -3.10 -12.99
C MET A 20 1.14 -4.20 -12.59
N PHE A 21 2.26 -4.32 -13.32
CA PHE A 21 3.29 -5.34 -13.10
C PHE A 21 4.57 -4.77 -12.49
N LYS A 22 4.45 -3.64 -11.77
CA LYS A 22 5.61 -3.08 -11.05
C LYS A 22 6.04 -4.02 -9.92
N LEU A 23 7.35 -4.04 -9.64
CA LEU A 23 7.89 -4.75 -8.49
C LEU A 23 7.25 -4.21 -7.20
N GLN A 24 6.64 -5.10 -6.41
CA GLN A 24 6.07 -4.77 -5.12
C GLN A 24 7.01 -5.23 -4.02
N GLN A 25 7.52 -4.29 -3.23
CA GLN A 25 8.34 -4.59 -2.07
C GLN A 25 7.45 -4.83 -0.85
N GLN A 26 7.54 -6.01 -0.24
CA GLN A 26 6.86 -6.28 1.02
C GLN A 26 7.58 -5.60 2.19
N THR A 27 6.83 -5.01 3.11
CA THR A 27 7.38 -4.44 4.35
C THR A 27 7.79 -5.57 5.29
N PRO A 28 9.06 -5.65 5.71
CA PRO A 28 9.52 -6.71 6.60
C PRO A 28 8.89 -6.58 7.99
N ARG A 29 8.63 -7.71 8.66
CA ARG A 29 8.03 -7.72 10.00
C ARG A 29 9.04 -7.40 11.12
N LYS A 30 10.34 -7.60 10.87
CA LYS A 30 11.44 -7.35 11.82
C LYS A 30 12.65 -6.80 11.06
N GLY A 31 13.56 -6.11 11.75
CA GLY A 31 14.78 -5.52 11.16
C GLY A 31 14.56 -4.13 10.55
N LYS A 32 15.40 -3.74 9.58
CA LYS A 32 15.37 -2.41 8.94
C LYS A 32 14.03 -2.18 8.22
N GLY A 33 13.39 -1.04 8.48
CA GLY A 33 12.12 -0.66 7.85
C GLY A 33 10.89 -1.39 8.39
N SER A 34 11.01 -2.14 9.49
CA SER A 34 9.89 -2.85 10.12
C SER A 34 9.15 -2.05 11.19
N TYR A 35 9.70 -0.93 11.66
CA TYR A 35 9.07 -0.10 12.68
C TYR A 35 7.79 0.55 12.15
N SER A 36 6.69 0.38 12.89
CA SER A 36 5.42 1.04 12.62
C SER A 36 5.01 1.90 13.81
N ARG A 37 4.68 3.18 13.55
CA ARG A 37 4.23 4.13 14.58
C ARG A 37 2.91 3.71 15.25
N LYS A 38 2.02 3.05 14.49
CA LYS A 38 0.74 2.54 14.98
C LYS A 38 0.63 1.08 14.58
N GLY A 39 0.90 0.19 15.54
CA GLY A 39 0.63 -1.24 15.35
C GLY A 39 -0.85 -1.47 15.04
N ARG A 40 -1.14 -2.46 14.19
CA ARG A 40 -2.51 -2.77 13.74
C ARG A 40 -3.49 -2.99 14.91
N GLY A 41 -3.01 -3.45 16.06
CA GLY A 41 -3.81 -3.70 17.28
C GLY A 41 -4.15 -2.47 18.14
N ARG A 42 -3.79 -1.24 17.74
CA ARG A 42 -4.27 -0.01 18.40
C ARG A 42 -5.51 0.57 17.74
N LEU A 43 -5.65 0.45 16.42
CA LEU A 43 -6.80 1.03 15.69
C LEU A 43 -8.12 0.37 16.09
N THR A 44 -8.10 -0.92 16.43
CA THR A 44 -9.29 -1.71 16.80
C THR A 44 -9.69 -1.59 18.27
N ARG A 45 -8.89 -0.94 19.14
CA ARG A 45 -9.18 -0.84 20.59
C ARG A 45 -9.41 0.59 21.09
N SER A 46 -9.18 1.58 20.24
CA SER A 46 -9.37 3.00 20.56
C SER A 46 -10.48 3.67 19.76
N ALA A 47 -11.06 3.00 18.76
CA ALA A 47 -12.29 3.48 18.12
C ALA A 47 -13.53 3.25 19.00
N ASP A 48 -13.51 2.22 19.86
CA ASP A 48 -14.64 1.84 20.73
C ASP A 48 -14.62 2.47 22.14
N ARG A 49 -13.61 3.27 22.47
CA ARG A 49 -13.56 3.99 23.76
C ARG A 49 -13.72 5.47 23.53
N GLY A 50 -14.94 5.84 23.13
CA GLY A 50 -15.41 7.21 23.16
C GLY A 50 -15.14 7.86 24.52
N HIS A 51 -14.77 9.13 24.47
CA HIS A 51 -14.61 10.02 25.61
C HIS A 51 -15.78 9.86 26.61
N ARG A 52 -15.54 9.22 27.76
CA ARG A 52 -16.35 9.48 28.96
C ARG A 52 -15.94 10.85 29.46
N GLN A 53 -16.78 11.85 29.19
CA GLN A 53 -16.74 13.11 29.94
C GLN A 53 -17.21 12.81 31.36
N ALA A 54 -16.41 13.21 32.35
CA ALA A 54 -16.82 13.19 33.76
C ALA A 54 -17.66 14.45 34.03
N ALA A 55 -18.76 14.27 34.75
CA ALA A 55 -19.65 15.33 35.23
C ALA A 55 -19.05 16.08 36.42
#